data_AF-A0ABD0PM98-F1
#
_entry.id   AF-A0ABD0PM98-F1
#
_cell.length_a   1.000
_cell.length_b   1.000
_cell.length_c   1.000
_cell.angle_alpha   90.00
_cell.angle_beta   90.00
_cell.angle_gamma   90.00
#
_symmetry.space_group_name_H-M   'P 1'
#
loop_
_entity.id
_entity.type
_entity.pdbx_description
1 polymer ?
#
loop_
_entity_poly.entity_id
_entity_poly.type
_entity_poly.pdbx_seq_one_letter_code
_entity_poly.pdbx_strand_id
1 'polypeptide(L)' 'LYTLLLEDILVLLQKQDERFILRCHSKNLAGTADTKHIFSPIIKLSTVLVRSVAT' A
#
# COMPACT_ATOMS: atom_id res chain seq x y z
N LEU A 1 8.86 0.75 5.92
CA LEU A 1 7.53 0.18 5.63
C LEU A 1 7.47 -1.16 6.32
N TYR A 2 6.41 -1.42 7.07
CA TYR A 2 6.16 -2.72 7.70
C TYR A 2 4.96 -3.38 7.01
N THR A 3 4.92 -4.70 7.01
CA THR A 3 3.87 -5.45 6.34
C THR A 3 3.38 -6.55 7.25
N LEU A 4 2.05 -6.70 7.34
CA LEU A 4 1.41 -7.84 7.99
C LEU A 4 0.66 -8.64 6.94
N LEU A 5 0.94 -9.94 6.90
CA LEU A 5 0.16 -10.90 6.15
C LEU A 5 -0.83 -11.56 7.11
N LEU A 6 -2.12 -11.33 6.89
CA LEU A 6 -3.21 -11.97 7.61
C LEU A 6 -3.85 -13.03 6.71
N GLU A 7 -4.93 -13.65 7.17
CA GLU A 7 -5.58 -14.75 6.45
C GLU A 7 -6.09 -14.35 5.06
N ASP A 8 -6.73 -13.19 4.94
CA ASP A 8 -7.42 -12.74 3.71
C ASP A 8 -6.91 -11.39 3.17
N ILE A 9 -6.04 -10.71 3.92
CA ILE A 9 -5.52 -9.38 3.58
C ILE A 9 -4.02 -9.23 3.82
N LEU A 10 -3.40 -8.35 3.04
CA LEU A 10 -2.07 -7.80 3.26
C LEU A 10 -2.20 -6.34 3.72
N VAL A 11 -1.55 -5.98 4.83
CA VAL A 11 -1.60 -4.64 5.42
C VAL A 11 -0.24 -3.97 5.35
N LEU A 12 -0.19 -2.77 4.78
CA LEU A 12 0.99 -1.92 4.64
C LEU A 12 0.98 -0.82 5.71
N LEU A 13 1.95 -0.86 6.61
CA LEU A 13 2.05 0.02 7.77
C LEU A 13 3.25 0.97 7.64
N GLN A 14 3.03 2.26 7.82
CA GLN A 14 4.14 3.21 8.01
C GLN A 14 4.39 3.38 9.51
N LYS A 15 5.65 3.32 9.92
CA LYS A 15 6.03 3.66 11.29
C LYS A 15 6.11 5.19 11.39
N GLN A 16 5.39 5.77 12.34
CA GLN A 16 5.46 7.17 12.71
C GLN A 16 5.55 7.26 14.23
N ASP A 17 6.70 7.67 14.73
CA ASP A 17 7.06 7.63 16.14
C ASP A 17 6.84 6.22 16.72
N GLU A 18 6.06 6.11 17.79
CA GLU A 18 5.70 4.86 18.47
C GLU A 18 4.43 4.21 17.90
N ARG A 19 3.94 4.67 16.74
CA ARG A 19 2.69 4.19 16.14
C ARG A 19 2.90 3.65 14.73
N PHE A 20 2.01 2.74 14.34
CA PHE A 20 1.84 2.33 12.96
C PHE A 20 0.61 3.00 12.37
N ILE A 21 0.78 3.60 11.19
CA ILE A 21 -0.29 4.31 10.48
C ILE A 21 -0.59 3.61 9.16
N LEU A 22 -1.87 3.63 8.79
CA LEU A 22 -2.35 3.25 7.47
C LEU A 22 -2.51 4.52 6.65
N ARG A 23 -1.83 4.60 5.50
CA ARG A 23 -1.87 5.77 4.63
C ARG A 23 -2.17 5.37 3.20
N CYS A 24 -3.24 5.93 2.65
CA CYS A 24 -3.50 5.85 1.22
C CYS A 24 -2.53 6.77 0.48
N HIS A 25 -1.83 6.25 -0.52
CA HIS A 25 -0.86 7.00 -1.32
C HIS A 25 -1.42 7.25 -2.71
N SER A 26 -1.29 8.46 -3.24
CA SER A 26 -1.56 8.71 -4.65
C SER A 26 -0.28 8.53 -5.49
N LYS A 27 -0.43 8.10 -6.74
CA LYS A 27 0.69 8.02 -7.70
C LYS A 27 1.14 9.40 -8.22
N ASN A 28 0.47 10.49 -7.82
CA ASN A 28 0.71 11.79 -8.43
C ASN A 28 2.08 12.33 -8.00
N LEU A 29 3.01 12.37 -8.97
CA LEU A 29 4.13 13.31 -8.93
C LEU A 29 3.55 14.72 -8.74
N ALA A 30 4.14 15.51 -7.85
CA ALA A 30 3.65 16.83 -7.47
C ALA A 30 3.25 17.65 -8.72
N GLY A 31 1.97 18.05 -8.83
CA GLY A 31 1.48 18.94 -9.89
C GLY A 31 0.28 18.46 -10.70
N THR A 32 -0.16 17.19 -10.58
CA THR A 32 -1.37 16.71 -11.29
C THR A 32 -2.52 16.45 -10.31
N ALA A 33 -3.66 17.12 -10.53
CA ALA A 33 -4.86 17.01 -9.71
C ALA A 33 -5.75 15.82 -10.12
N ASP A 34 -5.15 14.68 -10.48
CA ASP A 34 -5.93 13.48 -10.86
C ASP A 34 -6.07 12.56 -9.65
N THR A 35 -7.21 12.63 -8.96
CA THR A 35 -7.59 11.76 -7.82
C THR A 35 -7.77 10.28 -8.21
N LYS A 36 -7.52 9.91 -9.46
CA LYS A 36 -7.86 8.59 -10.04
C LYS A 36 -6.91 7.45 -9.68
N HIS A 37 -5.77 7.71 -9.05
CA HIS A 37 -4.79 6.68 -8.73
C HIS A 37 -4.36 6.72 -7.27
N ILE A 38 -5.27 6.34 -6.37
CA ILE A 38 -5.00 6.13 -4.94
C ILE A 38 -4.78 4.63 -4.67
N PHE A 39 -3.67 4.29 -4.03
CA PHE A 39 -3.35 2.96 -3.55
C PHE A 39 -3.82 2.79 -2.10
N SER A 40 -4.62 1.76 -1.86
CA SER A 40 -5.05 1.35 -0.52
C SER A 40 -3.89 0.68 0.24
N PRO A 41 -3.67 1.01 1.52
CA PRO A 41 -2.70 0.30 2.36
C PRO A 41 -3.19 -1.09 2.80
N ILE A 42 -4.46 -1.45 2.53
CA ILE A 42 -5.02 -2.78 2.77
C ILE A 42 -5.37 -3.40 1.42
N ILE A 43 -4.85 -4.61 1.16
CA ILE A 43 -4.99 -5.33 -0.10
C ILE A 43 -5.65 -6.67 0.17
N LYS A 44 -6.77 -6.98 -0.51
CA LYS A 44 -7.39 -8.31 -0.44
C LYS A 44 -6.55 -9.32 -1.20
N LEU A 45 -6.20 -10.42 -0.54
CA LEU A 45 -5.36 -11.46 -1.13
C LEU A 45 -6.04 -12.18 -2.29
N SER A 46 -7.38 -12.22 -2.32
CA SER A 46 -8.16 -12.83 -3.40
C SER A 46 -7.91 -12.19 -4.78
N THR A 47 -7.30 -11.02 -4.85
CA THR A 47 -6.99 -10.31 -6.10
C THR A 47 -5.49 -10.12 -6.35
N VAL A 48 -4.62 -10.72 -5.52
CA VAL A 48 -3.17 -10.53 -5.61
C VAL A 48 -2.54 -11.56 -6.56
N LEU A 49 -1.71 -11.07 -7.49
CA LEU A 49 -0.81 -11.88 -8.30
C LEU A 49 0.64 -11.45 -8.01
N VAL A 50 1.50 -12.40 -7.67
CA VAL A 50 2.91 -12.16 -7.35
C VAL A 50 3.77 -12.49 -8.57
N ARG A 51 4.74 -11.62 -8.88
CA ARG A 51 5.73 -11.84 -9.93
C ARG A 51 7.12 -11.47 -9.41
N SER A 52 8.15 -12.15 -9.92
CA SER A 52 9.53 -11.73 -9.68
C SER A 52 9.82 -10.39 -10.37
N VAL A 53 10.67 -9.58 -9.75
CA VAL A 53 11.18 -8.32 -10.30
C VAL A 53 12.62 -8.56 -10.74
N ALA A 54 12.94 -8.22 -11.99
CA ALA A 54 14.32 -8.21 -12.46
C ALA A 54 15.02 -7.00 -11.79
N THR A 55 16.02 -7.26 -10.95
CA THR A 55 16.81 -6.22 -10.28
C THR A 55 18.24 -6.29 -10.75
#